data_AF-A0A7J0FCD5-F1
#
_entry.id   AF-A0A7J0FCD5-F1
#
_cell.length_a   1.000
_cell.length_b   1.000
_cell.length_c   1.000
_cell.angle_alpha   90.00
_cell.angle_beta   90.00
_cell.angle_gamma   90.00
#
_symmetry.space_group_name_H-M   'P 1'
#
loop_
_entity.id
_entity.type
_entity.pdbx_description
1 polymer ?
#
loop_
_entity_poly.entity_id
_entity_poly.type
_entity_poly.pdbx_seq_one_letter_code
_entity_poly.pdbx_strand_id
1 'polypeptide(L)'
;MRQLRHLILSVFTNDKVHQIDVSLPYLQSLHLAVFGPRDVEGLRLNNLTSLRKLAIKASMDFSSLSWSPLNLPRCENLHKLSLGVYMKNFPELDELFPNLAKLSLKFTELVQSPLETLKKLPKLKILKLGERSYEGRQIICSGGPDNFPQLEVLEIHDLIWLEVLIVKEGAMPRLKKLSIFECDQLTGIPERFKNITTAG
;
A
#
# COMPACT_ATOMS: atom_id res chain seq x y z
N MET A 1 -0.47 -10.86 33.01
CA MET A 1 -0.24 -11.86 31.95
C MET A 1 0.26 -11.16 30.69
N ARG A 2 1.29 -11.69 30.00
CA ARG A 2 1.82 -11.11 28.76
C ARG A 2 1.04 -11.70 27.57
N GLN A 3 0.43 -10.86 26.74
CA GLN A 3 -0.29 -11.26 25.53
C GLN A 3 0.57 -11.01 24.29
N LEU A 4 0.44 -11.87 23.27
CA LEU A 4 1.17 -11.76 22.01
C LEU A 4 0.72 -10.50 21.24
N ARG A 5 1.68 -9.61 20.92
CA ARG A 5 1.41 -8.34 20.22
C ARG A 5 2.00 -8.27 18.82
N HIS A 6 2.97 -9.12 18.51
CA HIS A 6 3.67 -9.13 17.23
C HIS A 6 3.73 -10.57 16.74
N LEU A 7 3.27 -10.80 15.52
CA LEU A 7 3.31 -12.10 14.86
C LEU A 7 3.92 -11.90 13.48
N ILE A 8 4.92 -12.73 13.18
CA ILE A 8 5.45 -12.90 11.84
C ILE A 8 5.12 -14.35 11.48
N LEU A 9 4.43 -14.53 10.36
CA LEU A 9 4.01 -15.82 9.86
C LEU A 9 4.56 -15.97 8.44
N SER A 10 5.40 -16.98 8.26
CA SER A 10 5.77 -17.48 6.94
C SER A 10 4.88 -18.67 6.66
N VAL A 11 3.90 -18.49 5.79
CA VAL A 11 2.96 -19.56 5.44
C VAL A 11 3.58 -20.39 4.33
N PHE A 12 3.80 -21.67 4.60
CA PHE A 12 4.26 -22.63 3.59
C PHE A 12 3.31 -23.81 3.59
N THR A 13 2.40 -23.86 2.62
CA THR A 13 1.49 -24.99 2.45
C THR A 13 2.15 -26.04 1.54
N ASN A 14 2.63 -27.12 2.15
CA ASN A 14 3.25 -28.28 1.47
C ASN A 14 2.19 -29.15 0.74
N ASP A 15 1.45 -28.58 -0.21
CA ASP A 15 0.35 -29.20 -0.97
C ASP A 15 -0.83 -29.74 -0.12
N LYS A 16 -0.76 -29.64 1.21
CA LYS A 16 -1.85 -29.89 2.14
C LYS A 16 -2.44 -28.55 2.55
N VAL A 17 -3.67 -28.27 2.11
CA VAL A 17 -4.43 -27.08 2.52
C VAL A 17 -4.82 -27.26 3.99
N HIS A 18 -3.96 -26.78 4.89
CA HIS A 18 -4.32 -26.61 6.29
C HIS A 18 -4.98 -25.24 6.46
N GLN A 19 -6.20 -25.22 6.96
CA GLN A 19 -6.84 -23.96 7.37
C GLN A 19 -6.07 -23.40 8.58
N ILE A 20 -5.60 -22.16 8.45
CA ILE A 20 -4.92 -21.43 9.53
C ILE A 20 -5.83 -20.26 9.92
N ASP A 21 -6.49 -20.40 11.06
CA ASP A 21 -7.29 -19.34 11.66
C ASP A 21 -6.44 -18.52 12.62
N VAL A 22 -6.23 -17.24 12.30
CA VAL A 22 -5.56 -16.30 13.20
C VAL A 22 -6.62 -15.44 13.87
N SER A 23 -6.89 -15.70 15.15
CA SER A 23 -7.79 -14.93 16.01
C SER A 23 -7.04 -14.41 17.22
N LEU A 24 -6.48 -13.21 17.11
CA LEU A 24 -5.59 -12.61 18.12
C LEU A 24 -6.02 -11.16 18.41
N PRO A 25 -6.97 -10.93 19.34
CA PRO A 25 -7.58 -9.61 19.54
C PRO A 25 -6.61 -8.54 20.07
N TYR A 26 -5.52 -8.95 20.70
CA TYR A 26 -4.49 -8.05 21.24
C TYR A 26 -3.28 -7.87 20.30
N LEU A 27 -3.30 -8.52 19.13
CA LEU A 27 -2.23 -8.43 18.16
C LEU A 27 -2.17 -7.01 17.60
N GLN A 28 -1.00 -6.40 17.64
CA GLN A 28 -0.76 -5.03 17.16
C GLN A 28 -0.05 -5.00 15.81
N SER A 29 0.71 -6.05 15.50
CA SER A 29 1.46 -6.17 14.25
C SER A 29 1.39 -7.58 13.71
N LEU A 30 1.01 -7.70 12.44
CA LEU A 30 1.01 -8.93 11.68
C LEU A 30 1.88 -8.78 10.44
N HIS A 31 2.85 -9.66 10.25
CA HIS A 31 3.61 -9.79 9.01
C HIS A 31 3.34 -11.17 8.42
N LEU A 32 2.87 -11.21 7.18
CA LEU A 32 2.62 -12.41 6.42
C LEU A 32 3.62 -12.48 5.27
N ALA A 33 4.45 -13.52 5.26
CA ALA A 33 5.24 -13.91 4.11
C ALA A 33 4.54 -15.09 3.45
N VAL A 34 4.20 -14.92 2.17
CA VAL A 34 3.42 -15.84 1.34
C VAL A 34 4.31 -16.31 0.20
N PHE A 35 4.33 -17.60 -0.08
CA PHE A 35 5.20 -18.19 -1.11
C PHE A 35 4.41 -18.80 -2.27
N GLY A 36 3.08 -18.64 -2.32
CA GLY A 36 2.26 -19.06 -3.45
C GLY A 36 0.77 -18.79 -3.27
N PRO A 37 -0.04 -18.85 -4.35
CA PRO A 37 -1.49 -18.62 -4.31
C PRO A 37 -2.22 -19.51 -3.31
N ARG A 38 -1.76 -20.75 -3.11
CA ARG A 38 -2.38 -21.70 -2.20
C ARG A 38 -2.14 -21.38 -0.72
N ASP A 39 -1.09 -20.61 -0.40
CA ASP A 39 -0.78 -20.24 0.98
C ASP A 39 -1.83 -19.29 1.58
N VAL A 40 -2.53 -18.52 0.74
CA VAL A 40 -3.60 -17.61 1.19
C VAL A 40 -4.98 -18.25 1.16
N GLU A 41 -5.21 -19.32 0.39
CA GLU A 41 -6.51 -20.01 0.31
C GLU A 41 -6.95 -20.62 1.64
N GLY A 42 -6.00 -21.05 2.48
CA GLY A 42 -6.26 -21.59 3.81
C GLY A 42 -6.22 -20.55 4.94
N LEU A 43 -5.79 -19.32 4.66
CA LEU A 43 -5.54 -18.32 5.70
C LEU A 43 -6.80 -17.51 5.99
N ARG A 44 -7.27 -17.57 7.24
CA ARG A 44 -8.38 -16.72 7.70
C ARG A 44 -7.91 -15.82 8.83
N LEU A 45 -8.09 -14.53 8.61
CA LEU A 45 -7.72 -13.49 9.55
C LEU A 45 -8.98 -12.96 10.21
N ASN A 46 -9.17 -13.27 11.48
CA ASN A 46 -10.39 -12.95 12.21
C ASN A 46 -10.06 -12.20 13.51
N ASN A 47 -10.99 -11.39 14.00
CA ASN A 47 -10.88 -10.76 15.33
C ASN A 47 -9.54 -10.03 15.58
N LEU A 48 -9.07 -9.25 14.62
CA LEU A 48 -7.81 -8.49 14.70
C LEU A 48 -8.05 -7.05 15.20
N THR A 49 -8.84 -6.91 16.26
CA THR A 49 -9.39 -5.63 16.71
C THR A 49 -8.33 -4.61 17.16
N SER A 50 -7.19 -5.06 17.70
CA SER A 50 -6.08 -4.19 18.11
C SER A 50 -5.02 -3.96 17.03
N LEU A 51 -5.22 -4.48 15.81
CA LEU A 51 -4.18 -4.48 14.79
C LEU A 51 -3.88 -3.07 14.30
N ARG A 52 -2.61 -2.66 14.40
CA ARG A 52 -2.13 -1.33 14.00
C ARG A 52 -1.25 -1.36 12.76
N LYS A 53 -0.62 -2.51 12.51
CA LYS A 53 0.31 -2.73 11.42
C LYS A 53 0.04 -4.08 10.74
N LEU A 54 -0.09 -4.04 9.43
CA LEU A 54 -0.22 -5.22 8.59
C LEU A 54 0.82 -5.13 7.47
N ALA A 55 1.62 -6.17 7.32
CA ALA A 55 2.52 -6.34 6.20
C ALA A 55 2.23 -7.67 5.53
N ILE A 56 2.03 -7.66 4.22
CA ILE A 56 1.81 -8.87 3.42
C ILE A 56 2.80 -8.82 2.26
N LYS A 57 3.64 -9.85 2.14
CA LYS A 57 4.65 -9.96 1.09
C LYS A 57 4.56 -11.33 0.45
N ALA A 58 4.37 -11.37 -0.87
CA ALA A 58 4.52 -12.55 -1.68
C ALA A 58 5.96 -12.69 -2.17
N SER A 59 6.41 -13.92 -2.37
CA SER A 59 7.64 -14.20 -3.11
C SER A 59 7.51 -13.74 -4.57
N MET A 60 8.62 -13.26 -5.14
CA MET A 60 8.70 -12.65 -6.47
C MET A 60 8.26 -13.61 -7.60
N ASP A 61 8.45 -14.92 -7.41
CA ASP A 61 8.06 -15.96 -8.38
C ASP A 61 6.53 -16.16 -8.48
N PHE A 62 5.75 -15.56 -7.57
CA PHE A 62 4.30 -15.74 -7.46
C PHE A 62 3.54 -14.41 -7.60
N SER A 63 4.03 -13.51 -8.46
CA SER A 63 3.33 -12.28 -8.87
C SER A 63 2.00 -12.52 -9.60
N SER A 64 1.42 -13.73 -9.56
CA SER A 64 0.03 -14.01 -9.96
C SER A 64 -0.94 -14.06 -8.76
N LEU A 65 -0.43 -13.98 -7.52
CA LEU A 65 -1.22 -13.86 -6.29
C LEU A 65 -2.03 -12.56 -6.30
N SER A 66 -3.30 -12.64 -6.67
CA SER A 66 -4.23 -11.52 -6.53
C SER A 66 -4.45 -11.18 -5.05
N TRP A 67 -4.80 -9.92 -4.75
CA TRP A 67 -5.25 -9.46 -3.43
C TRP A 67 -6.56 -10.10 -2.96
N SER A 68 -7.46 -10.41 -3.90
CA SER A 68 -8.82 -10.94 -3.65
C SER A 68 -8.94 -12.15 -2.69
N PRO A 69 -8.02 -13.12 -2.62
CA PRO A 69 -8.09 -14.24 -1.66
C PRO A 69 -7.89 -13.88 -0.18
N LEU A 70 -7.34 -12.72 0.18
CA LEU A 70 -6.89 -12.47 1.56
C LEU A 70 -8.00 -12.22 2.59
N ASN A 71 -9.27 -12.13 2.16
CA ASN A 71 -10.49 -11.95 2.96
C ASN A 71 -10.25 -11.21 4.30
N LEU A 72 -9.72 -9.99 4.20
CA LEU A 72 -9.29 -9.23 5.37
C LEU A 72 -10.49 -8.63 6.10
N PRO A 73 -10.51 -8.70 7.44
CA PRO A 73 -11.55 -8.06 8.21
C PRO A 73 -11.33 -6.54 8.17
N ARG A 74 -12.43 -5.79 8.34
CA ARG A 74 -12.34 -4.36 8.60
C ARG A 74 -11.54 -4.11 9.88
N CYS A 75 -10.45 -3.35 9.77
CA CYS A 75 -9.53 -3.08 10.88
C CYS A 75 -9.47 -1.58 11.16
N GLU A 76 -10.32 -1.10 12.06
CA GLU A 76 -10.41 0.33 12.40
C GLU A 76 -9.14 0.88 13.04
N ASN A 77 -8.38 0.06 13.76
CA ASN A 77 -7.14 0.49 14.42
C ASN A 77 -5.91 0.42 13.51
N LEU A 78 -6.07 -0.02 12.26
CA LEU A 78 -4.96 -0.16 11.33
C LEU A 78 -4.50 1.21 10.82
N HIS A 79 -3.23 1.53 11.08
CA HIS A 79 -2.63 2.79 10.63
C HIS A 79 -1.49 2.61 9.65
N LYS A 80 -0.92 1.40 9.54
CA LYS A 80 0.20 1.10 8.65
C LYS A 80 -0.08 -0.18 7.87
N LEU A 81 -0.08 -0.06 6.56
CA LEU A 81 -0.22 -1.17 5.63
C LEU A 81 1.00 -1.22 4.70
N SER A 82 1.59 -2.40 4.56
CA SER A 82 2.65 -2.67 3.59
C SER A 82 2.23 -3.84 2.72
N LEU A 83 2.12 -3.62 1.43
CA LEU A 83 1.71 -4.63 0.45
C LEU A 83 2.87 -4.90 -0.50
N GLY A 84 3.18 -6.18 -0.66
CA GLY A 84 3.92 -6.63 -1.82
C GLY A 84 3.39 -7.94 -2.36
N VAL A 85 2.19 -7.84 -2.90
CA VAL A 85 1.44 -8.91 -3.56
C VAL A 85 0.89 -8.32 -4.85
N TYR A 86 0.76 -9.13 -5.89
CA TYR A 86 0.24 -8.65 -7.16
C TYR A 86 -1.21 -8.16 -7.03
N MET A 87 -1.50 -7.02 -7.64
CA MET A 87 -2.83 -6.43 -7.59
C MET A 87 -3.24 -5.96 -8.98
N LYS A 88 -4.18 -6.69 -9.58
CA LYS A 88 -4.81 -6.21 -10.82
C LYS A 88 -5.59 -4.92 -10.57
N ASN A 89 -6.28 -4.84 -9.44
CA ASN A 89 -7.03 -3.68 -8.98
C ASN A 89 -6.80 -3.47 -7.49
N PHE A 90 -6.93 -2.22 -7.05
CA PHE A 90 -6.91 -1.88 -5.64
C PHE A 90 -8.22 -2.32 -4.96
N PRO A 91 -8.19 -2.93 -3.77
CA PRO A 91 -9.38 -3.04 -2.93
C PRO A 91 -9.86 -1.66 -2.46
N GLU A 92 -11.09 -1.63 -1.96
CA GLU A 92 -11.69 -0.52 -1.22
C GLU A 92 -11.02 -0.37 0.16
N LEU A 93 -9.78 0.15 0.14
CA LEU A 93 -8.95 0.31 1.34
C LEU A 93 -9.57 1.26 2.37
N ASP A 94 -10.37 2.22 1.94
CA ASP A 94 -11.11 3.14 2.80
C ASP A 94 -12.19 2.43 3.61
N GLU A 95 -12.84 1.40 3.03
CA GLU A 95 -13.81 0.58 3.75
C GLU A 95 -13.11 -0.32 4.78
N LEU A 96 -12.05 -1.02 4.35
CA LEU A 96 -11.31 -1.97 5.18
C LEU A 96 -10.49 -1.28 6.28
N PHE A 97 -9.86 -0.15 5.96
CA PHE A 97 -8.86 0.51 6.81
C PHE A 97 -9.13 2.04 6.88
N PRO A 98 -10.25 2.47 7.49
CA PRO A 98 -10.66 3.87 7.49
C PRO A 98 -9.67 4.83 8.17
N ASN A 99 -8.75 4.30 9.00
CA ASN A 99 -7.73 5.07 9.72
C ASN A 99 -6.31 4.87 9.19
N LEU A 100 -6.16 4.36 7.96
CA LEU A 100 -4.87 4.13 7.33
C LEU A 100 -4.10 5.44 7.16
N ALA A 101 -2.96 5.54 7.83
CA ALA A 101 -2.11 6.73 7.81
C ALA A 101 -0.83 6.55 6.99
N LYS A 102 -0.38 5.31 6.81
CA LYS A 102 0.80 4.97 6.00
C LYS A 102 0.51 3.75 5.12
N LEU A 103 0.75 3.91 3.82
CA LEU A 103 0.70 2.84 2.83
C LEU A 103 2.07 2.71 2.16
N SER A 104 2.52 1.47 1.97
CA SER A 104 3.75 1.16 1.24
C SER A 104 3.48 0.01 0.29
N LEU A 105 3.78 0.20 -1.00
CA LEU A 105 3.55 -0.76 -2.07
C LEU A 105 4.89 -1.14 -2.70
N LYS A 106 5.10 -2.43 -2.96
CA LYS A 106 6.29 -2.96 -3.65
C LYS A 106 5.89 -4.25 -4.39
N PHE A 107 6.30 -4.50 -5.62
CA PHE A 107 5.91 -5.73 -6.36
C PHE A 107 4.39 -5.92 -6.51
N THR A 108 3.63 -4.82 -6.51
CA THR A 108 2.18 -4.87 -6.69
C THR A 108 1.76 -4.83 -8.16
N GLU A 109 2.69 -4.42 -9.05
CA GLU A 109 2.55 -4.40 -10.51
C GLU A 109 1.25 -3.76 -11.01
N LEU A 110 0.86 -2.65 -10.37
CA LEU A 110 -0.37 -1.94 -10.72
C LEU A 110 -0.30 -1.44 -12.16
N VAL A 111 -1.39 -1.63 -12.91
CA VAL A 111 -1.55 -1.11 -14.27
C VAL A 111 -2.21 0.27 -14.27
N GLN A 112 -3.13 0.51 -13.34
CA GLN A 112 -3.80 1.80 -13.16
C GLN A 112 -2.97 2.75 -12.31
N SER A 113 -3.10 4.07 -12.54
CA SER A 113 -2.38 5.08 -11.76
C SER A 113 -2.70 4.92 -10.27
N PRO A 114 -1.70 4.63 -9.40
CA PRO A 114 -1.93 4.41 -7.98
C PRO A 114 -2.49 5.65 -7.29
N LEU A 115 -2.14 6.85 -7.76
CA LEU A 115 -2.66 8.09 -7.18
C LEU A 115 -4.15 8.30 -7.49
N GLU A 116 -4.64 7.85 -8.64
CA GLU A 116 -6.07 7.95 -8.95
C GLU A 116 -6.92 7.09 -8.03
N THR A 117 -6.42 5.90 -7.70
CA THR A 117 -7.16 4.97 -6.85
C THR A 117 -7.08 5.36 -5.38
N LEU A 118 -5.94 5.89 -4.92
CA LEU A 118 -5.67 6.14 -3.50
C LEU A 118 -6.06 7.54 -3.02
N LYS A 119 -6.37 8.47 -3.93
CA LYS A 119 -6.63 9.88 -3.60
C LYS A 119 -7.75 10.11 -2.59
N LYS A 120 -8.71 9.19 -2.49
CA LYS A 120 -9.85 9.32 -1.57
C LYS A 120 -9.54 8.91 -0.13
N LEU A 121 -8.36 8.36 0.15
CA LEU A 121 -8.01 7.92 1.51
C LEU A 121 -7.91 9.11 2.47
N PRO A 122 -8.84 9.25 3.43
CA PRO A 122 -9.06 10.52 4.13
C PRO A 122 -7.97 10.85 5.16
N LYS A 123 -7.27 9.83 5.65
CA LYS A 123 -6.27 9.93 6.73
C LYS A 123 -4.86 9.56 6.28
N LEU A 124 -4.65 9.27 5.00
CA LEU A 124 -3.35 8.86 4.49
C LEU A 124 -2.37 10.04 4.55
N LYS A 125 -1.29 9.86 5.31
CA LYS A 125 -0.22 10.85 5.49
C LYS A 125 1.05 10.50 4.73
N ILE A 126 1.32 9.21 4.57
CA ILE A 126 2.54 8.72 3.94
C ILE A 126 2.16 7.68 2.89
N LEU A 127 2.53 7.94 1.63
CA LEU A 127 2.44 6.98 0.54
C LEU A 127 3.84 6.67 0.04
N LYS A 128 4.17 5.38 -0.04
CA LYS A 128 5.42 4.91 -0.65
C LYS A 128 5.10 3.97 -1.80
N LEU A 129 5.56 4.33 -2.99
CA LEU A 129 5.53 3.50 -4.18
C LEU A 129 6.96 3.03 -4.43
N GLY A 130 7.17 1.72 -4.36
CA GLY A 130 8.48 1.12 -4.52
C GLY A 130 8.63 0.26 -5.76
N GLU A 131 9.79 -0.42 -5.84
CA GLU A 131 10.15 -1.38 -6.88
C GLU A 131 8.94 -2.15 -7.40
N ARG A 132 8.69 -2.04 -8.70
CA ARG A 132 7.61 -2.76 -9.42
C ARG A 132 6.22 -2.64 -8.77
N SER A 133 5.94 -1.57 -8.04
CA SER A 133 4.60 -1.31 -7.51
C SER A 133 3.64 -0.79 -8.57
N TYR A 134 4.17 -0.19 -9.63
CA TYR A 134 3.44 0.34 -10.77
C TYR A 134 4.24 0.07 -12.06
N GLU A 135 3.59 -0.49 -13.07
CA GLU A 135 4.23 -0.88 -14.35
C GLU A 135 3.86 0.08 -15.50
N GLY A 136 3.09 1.13 -15.22
CA GLY A 136 2.74 2.13 -16.22
C GLY A 136 3.76 3.28 -16.32
N ARG A 137 3.66 4.04 -17.41
CA ARG A 137 4.58 5.13 -17.73
C ARG A 137 4.21 6.47 -17.11
N GLN A 138 2.96 6.62 -16.68
CA GLN A 138 2.43 7.91 -16.22
C GLN A 138 1.66 7.76 -14.92
N ILE A 139 2.11 8.44 -13.89
CA ILE A 139 1.34 8.58 -12.66
C ILE A 139 0.57 9.89 -12.73
N ILE A 140 -0.76 9.80 -12.65
CA ILE A 140 -1.66 10.94 -12.69
C ILE A 140 -2.39 11.04 -11.36
N CYS A 141 -2.39 12.24 -10.78
CA CYS A 141 -3.31 12.64 -9.72
C CYS A 141 -4.21 13.76 -10.23
N SER A 142 -5.45 13.40 -10.54
CA SER A 142 -6.52 14.32 -10.89
C SER A 142 -6.78 15.31 -9.75
N GLY A 143 -7.09 16.55 -10.09
CA GLY A 143 -7.22 17.66 -9.15
C GLY A 143 -8.49 17.58 -8.30
N GLY A 144 -8.52 18.38 -7.24
CA GLY A 144 -9.63 18.52 -6.30
C GLY A 144 -9.15 18.61 -4.85
N PRO A 145 -9.74 19.48 -4.02
CA PRO A 145 -9.30 19.68 -2.63
C PRO A 145 -9.48 18.42 -1.76
N ASP A 146 -10.39 17.53 -2.16
CA ASP A 146 -10.68 16.28 -1.45
C ASP A 146 -9.71 15.14 -1.81
N ASN A 147 -8.77 15.38 -2.74
CA ASN A 147 -7.79 14.38 -3.16
C ASN A 147 -6.53 14.49 -2.29
N PHE A 148 -6.28 13.43 -1.52
CA PHE A 148 -5.18 13.33 -0.56
C PHE A 148 -5.17 14.49 0.47
N PRO A 149 -6.26 14.68 1.23
CA PRO A 149 -6.42 15.85 2.11
C PRO A 149 -5.40 15.91 3.24
N GLN A 150 -4.77 14.78 3.59
CA GLN A 150 -3.79 14.66 4.67
C GLN A 150 -2.41 14.18 4.23
N LEU A 151 -2.15 14.01 2.92
CA LEU A 151 -0.87 13.45 2.47
C LEU A 151 0.26 14.45 2.70
N GLU A 152 1.22 14.06 3.54
CA GLU A 152 2.38 14.86 3.92
C GLU A 152 3.65 14.38 3.21
N VAL A 153 3.73 13.08 2.90
CA VAL A 153 4.91 12.45 2.29
C VAL A 153 4.50 11.55 1.12
N LEU A 154 5.07 11.82 -0.05
CA LEU A 154 5.04 10.94 -1.21
C LEU A 154 6.48 10.52 -1.54
N GLU A 155 6.74 9.22 -1.45
CA GLU A 155 8.01 8.63 -1.88
C GLU A 155 7.75 7.70 -3.06
N ILE A 156 8.50 7.91 -4.14
CA ILE A 156 8.48 7.09 -5.35
C ILE A 156 9.90 6.57 -5.53
N HIS A 157 10.06 5.26 -5.61
CA HIS A 157 11.37 4.67 -5.79
C HIS A 157 11.33 3.45 -6.70
N ASP A 158 12.37 3.28 -7.51
CA ASP A 158 12.57 2.08 -8.32
C ASP A 158 11.38 1.77 -9.25
N LEU A 159 10.80 2.84 -9.82
CA LEU A 159 9.78 2.74 -10.86
C LEU A 159 10.44 2.95 -12.23
N ILE A 160 11.08 1.90 -12.73
CA ILE A 160 11.94 1.94 -13.93
C ILE A 160 11.22 2.38 -15.20
N TRP A 161 9.89 2.21 -15.28
CA TRP A 161 9.10 2.62 -16.46
C TRP A 161 8.46 4.00 -16.33
N LEU A 162 8.56 4.64 -15.17
CA LEU A 162 7.90 5.92 -14.93
C LEU A 162 8.57 7.03 -15.74
N GLU A 163 7.85 7.56 -16.72
CA GLU A 163 8.30 8.65 -17.59
C GLU A 163 7.80 10.02 -17.12
N VAL A 164 6.56 10.06 -16.60
CA VAL A 164 5.88 11.31 -16.24
C VAL A 164 5.11 11.17 -14.92
N LEU A 165 5.30 12.14 -14.03
CA LEU A 165 4.45 12.38 -12.88
C LEU A 165 3.62 13.65 -13.12
N ILE A 166 2.29 13.52 -13.09
CA ILE A 166 1.34 14.62 -13.28
C ILE A 166 0.54 14.78 -12.00
N VAL A 167 0.66 15.95 -11.37
CA VAL A 167 -0.16 16.31 -10.20
C VAL A 167 -0.89 17.61 -10.51
N LYS A 168 -2.20 17.52 -10.69
CA LYS A 168 -3.05 18.68 -10.97
C LYS A 168 -3.14 19.61 -9.75
N GLU A 169 -3.51 20.85 -10.02
CA GLU A 169 -3.73 21.87 -9.00
C GLU A 169 -4.77 21.43 -7.96
N GLY A 170 -4.58 21.84 -6.71
CA GLY A 170 -5.44 21.49 -5.57
C GLY A 170 -5.23 20.09 -4.99
N ALA A 171 -4.56 19.16 -5.68
CA ALA A 171 -4.28 17.84 -5.14
C ALA A 171 -3.16 17.88 -4.07
N MET A 172 -3.28 17.02 -3.05
CA MET A 172 -2.29 16.88 -1.96
C MET A 172 -1.94 18.23 -1.30
N PRO A 173 -2.91 18.98 -0.75
CA PRO A 173 -2.70 20.33 -0.24
C PRO A 173 -1.72 20.42 0.94
N ARG A 174 -1.42 19.30 1.61
CA ARG A 174 -0.52 19.22 2.78
C ARG A 174 0.83 18.58 2.50
N LEU A 175 1.20 18.37 1.23
CA LEU A 175 2.44 17.68 0.89
C LEU A 175 3.66 18.51 1.35
N LYS A 176 4.49 17.91 2.20
CA LYS A 176 5.73 18.51 2.74
C LYS A 176 6.98 17.91 2.14
N LYS A 177 6.90 16.65 1.70
CA LYS A 177 8.03 15.89 1.16
C LYS A 177 7.61 15.11 -0.07
N LEU A 178 8.31 15.37 -1.18
CA LEU A 178 8.35 14.52 -2.35
C LEU A 178 9.77 13.97 -2.48
N SER A 179 9.91 12.65 -2.58
CA SER A 179 11.19 12.03 -2.90
C SER A 179 11.02 11.07 -4.05
N ILE A 180 11.90 11.22 -5.04
CA ILE A 180 11.96 10.38 -6.23
C ILE A 180 13.41 9.95 -6.40
N PHE A 181 13.67 8.66 -6.47
CA PHE A 181 15.00 8.10 -6.67
C PHE A 181 14.90 6.77 -7.43
N GLU A 182 15.92 6.43 -8.22
CA GLU A 182 15.93 5.19 -9.01
C GLU A 182 14.73 5.12 -10.00
N CYS A 183 14.38 6.26 -10.62
CA CYS A 183 13.36 6.37 -11.66
C CYS A 183 13.99 6.89 -12.95
N ASP A 184 14.77 6.03 -13.62
CA ASP A 184 15.72 6.44 -14.66
C ASP A 184 15.06 7.04 -15.92
N GLN A 185 13.78 6.72 -16.17
CA GLN A 185 13.02 7.25 -17.31
C GLN A 185 12.27 8.56 -16.99
N LEU A 186 12.28 9.02 -15.74
CA LEU A 186 11.50 10.18 -15.34
C LEU A 186 12.10 11.46 -15.93
N THR A 187 11.34 12.12 -16.80
CA THR A 187 11.80 13.30 -17.56
C THR A 187 11.60 14.62 -16.82
N GLY A 188 10.82 14.65 -15.74
CA GLY A 188 10.61 15.86 -14.95
C GLY A 188 9.67 15.69 -13.77
N ILE A 189 9.71 16.68 -12.87
CA ILE A 189 8.76 16.81 -11.76
C ILE A 189 7.59 17.73 -12.14
N PRO A 190 6.39 17.53 -11.56
CA PRO A 190 5.23 18.39 -11.82
C PRO A 190 5.52 19.88 -11.59
N GLU A 191 5.04 20.74 -12.50
CA GLU A 191 5.18 22.21 -12.42
C GLU A 191 4.75 22.79 -11.07
N ARG A 192 3.69 22.24 -10.46
CA ARG A 192 3.20 22.68 -9.15
C ARG A 192 4.28 22.67 -8.07
N PHE A 193 5.25 21.76 -8.16
CA PHE A 193 6.33 21.63 -7.19
C PHE A 193 7.56 22.47 -7.52
N LYS A 194 7.65 23.01 -8.74
CA LYS A 194 8.75 23.90 -9.15
C LYS A 194 8.61 25.29 -8.53
N ASN A 195 7.40 25.70 -8.15
CA ASN A 195 7.08 27.04 -7.64
C ASN A 195 6.83 27.11 -6.12
N ILE A 196 7.39 26.20 -5.31
CA ILE A 196 7.31 26.31 -3.85
C ILE A 196 8.32 27.37 -3.40
N THR A 197 8.01 28.64 -3.67
CA THR A 197 8.72 29.76 -3.08
C THR A 197 8.36 29.78 -1.60
N THR A 198 9.37 29.61 -0.73
CA THR A 198 9.26 29.81 0.71
C THR A 198 8.63 31.19 0.97
N ALA A 199 7.35 31.24 1.30
CA ALA A 199 6.78 32.39 1.97
C ALA A 199 7.31 32.33 3.41
N GLY A 200 8.10 33.35 3.76
CA GLY A 200 8.84 33.47 5.02
C GLY A 200 7.97 33.72 6.25
#